data_AF-A0A9X8R7Q7-F1
#
_entry.id   AF-A0A9X8R7Q7-F1
#
_cell.length_a   1.000
_cell.length_b   1.000
_cell.length_c   1.000
_cell.angle_alpha   90.00
_cell.angle_beta   90.00
_cell.angle_gamma   90.00
#
_symmetry.space_group_name_H-M   'P 1'
#
loop_
_entity.id
_entity.type
_entity.pdbx_description
1 polymer ?
#
loop_
_entity_poly.entity_id
_entity_poly.type
_entity_poly.pdbx_seq_one_letter_code
_entity_poly.pdbx_strand_id
1 'polypeptide(L)'
;MVISIWEVSNDEYMLQPLTDEIVKKAEELFNVKLPDSYIAILKQQNGGQPICNAHPSPVPTVWGESFVIVEHIKGIGAGNGILGNDYYIKEWELPEGLILFNGDGHTWLAFDYRNATSDPPIVYVDVDLEQTIQIADSFEEFLKNLYLENEEFDFEGMEVKVYSKQEFETFIQEDNVDELIYAISDLAQSDVDLKWFGNQLLTLSNYHDRNVRSWVANSVWNSLTHRLDEEILHSLIENFKNDVDSEVRMFAELILEKVNYSFEQLKEDVYNGERVSLAFQEKLYHVIEDSNQWHLADYETDTQQSFDSADELLEQSRIDGKSLQEGWSHIKKAY
;
A
#
# COMPACT_ATOMS: atom_id res chain seq x y z
N MET A 1 19.02 -5.14 -25.42
CA MET A 1 17.85 -5.44 -24.57
C MET A 1 17.89 -4.35 -23.51
N VAL A 2 17.00 -3.36 -23.56
CA VAL A 2 16.91 -2.36 -22.49
C VAL A 2 16.27 -3.11 -21.33
N ILE A 3 17.00 -3.28 -20.24
CA ILE A 3 16.47 -3.89 -19.02
C ILE A 3 15.46 -2.87 -18.49
N SER A 4 14.19 -3.28 -18.39
CA SER A 4 13.15 -2.45 -17.75
C SER A 4 13.57 -2.21 -16.32
N ILE A 5 13.40 -0.98 -15.83
CA ILE A 5 13.60 -0.69 -14.40
C ILE A 5 12.37 -1.05 -13.57
N TRP A 6 11.23 -1.31 -14.23
CA TRP A 6 9.93 -1.50 -13.59
C TRP A 6 9.70 -2.96 -13.23
N GLU A 7 9.19 -3.19 -12.03
CA GLU A 7 8.67 -4.49 -11.63
C GLU A 7 7.37 -4.79 -12.40
N VAL A 8 7.17 -6.06 -12.78
CA VAL A 8 6.01 -6.48 -13.56
C VAL A 8 4.89 -6.87 -12.59
N SER A 9 4.11 -5.89 -12.14
CA SER A 9 2.95 -6.08 -11.28
C SER A 9 1.86 -5.06 -11.61
N ASN A 10 0.59 -5.39 -11.29
CA ASN A 10 -0.51 -4.44 -11.41
C ASN A 10 -0.43 -3.44 -10.26
N ASP A 11 0.22 -2.31 -10.54
CA ASP A 11 0.66 -1.34 -9.54
C ASP A 11 -0.27 -0.11 -9.51
N GLU A 12 -0.69 0.31 -8.31
CA GLU A 12 -1.52 1.51 -8.11
C GLU A 12 -0.84 2.82 -8.55
N TYR A 13 0.49 2.82 -8.67
CA TYR A 13 1.30 3.93 -9.18
C TYR A 13 1.49 3.87 -10.70
N MET A 14 1.02 2.82 -11.38
CA MET A 14 1.06 2.71 -12.84
C MET A 14 -0.07 3.55 -13.47
N LEU A 15 0.33 4.62 -14.18
CA LEU A 15 -0.61 5.51 -14.84
C LEU A 15 -0.81 5.17 -16.33
N GLN A 16 -1.77 5.86 -16.94
CA GLN A 16 -1.98 5.81 -18.40
C GLN A 16 -0.68 6.10 -19.17
N PRO A 17 -0.45 5.45 -20.33
CA PRO A 17 0.78 5.60 -21.09
C PRO A 17 1.17 7.06 -21.34
N LEU A 18 2.46 7.37 -21.15
CA LEU A 18 2.96 8.72 -21.27
C LEU A 18 2.88 9.21 -22.73
N THR A 19 2.35 10.42 -22.92
CA THR A 19 2.36 11.10 -24.21
C THR A 19 3.16 12.40 -24.13
N ASP A 20 3.73 12.85 -25.25
CA ASP A 20 4.50 14.10 -25.29
C ASP A 20 3.62 15.32 -24.91
N GLU A 21 2.30 15.25 -25.12
CA GLU A 21 1.36 16.31 -24.68
C GLU A 21 1.24 16.37 -23.15
N ILE A 22 1.21 15.21 -22.48
CA ILE A 22 1.18 15.13 -21.01
C ILE A 22 2.47 15.71 -20.43
N VAL A 23 3.63 15.37 -21.01
CA VAL A 23 4.93 15.92 -20.59
C VAL A 23 4.93 17.44 -20.72
N LYS A 24 4.52 17.97 -21.89
CA LYS A 24 4.49 19.41 -22.12
C LYS A 24 3.58 20.15 -21.13
N LYS A 25 2.41 19.58 -20.81
CA LYS A 25 1.50 20.15 -19.81
C LYS A 25 2.11 20.17 -18.41
N ALA A 26 2.83 19.12 -18.02
CA ALA A 26 3.49 19.07 -16.72
C ALA A 26 4.63 20.09 -16.63
N GLU A 27 5.48 20.19 -17.66
CA GLU A 27 6.55 21.20 -17.73
C GLU A 27 6.00 22.64 -17.72
N GLU A 28 4.90 22.90 -18.42
CA GLU A 28 4.20 24.20 -18.40
C GLU A 28 3.60 24.50 -17.02
N LEU A 29 3.01 23.50 -16.34
CA LEU A 29 2.41 23.64 -15.02
C LEU A 29 3.46 24.01 -13.97
N PHE A 30 4.57 23.28 -13.95
CA PHE A 30 5.66 23.49 -12.99
C PHE A 30 6.63 24.60 -13.41
N ASN A 31 6.54 25.07 -14.65
CA ASN A 31 7.45 26.05 -15.25
C ASN A 31 8.93 25.60 -15.18
N VAL A 32 9.18 24.32 -15.46
CA VAL A 32 10.52 23.69 -15.49
C VAL A 32 10.64 22.74 -16.67
N LYS A 33 11.88 22.35 -17.02
CA LYS A 33 12.14 21.22 -17.90
C LYS A 33 12.40 19.96 -17.07
N LEU A 34 11.61 18.91 -17.25
CA LEU A 34 11.80 17.64 -16.56
C LEU A 34 13.06 16.92 -17.08
N PRO A 35 13.74 16.08 -16.27
CA PRO A 35 14.95 15.40 -16.71
C PRO A 35 14.66 14.44 -17.86
N ASP A 36 15.50 14.46 -18.90
CA ASP A 36 15.30 13.59 -20.07
C ASP A 36 15.36 12.10 -19.67
N SER A 37 16.16 11.75 -18.64
CA SER A 37 16.25 10.40 -18.07
C SER A 37 14.97 9.96 -17.36
N TYR A 38 14.27 10.88 -16.69
CA TYR A 38 12.96 10.62 -16.07
C TYR A 38 11.90 10.37 -17.14
N ILE A 39 11.85 11.21 -18.18
CA ILE A 39 10.93 10.99 -19.31
C ILE A 39 11.23 9.67 -20.02
N ALA A 40 12.50 9.29 -20.15
CA ALA A 40 12.89 8.04 -20.80
C ALA A 40 12.39 6.79 -20.08
N ILE A 41 12.41 6.75 -18.74
CA ILE A 41 11.85 5.62 -17.98
C ILE A 41 10.32 5.63 -18.02
N LEU A 42 9.69 6.82 -18.01
CA LEU A 42 8.24 6.94 -18.05
C LEU A 42 7.62 6.59 -19.40
N LYS A 43 8.40 6.68 -20.49
CA LYS A 43 8.01 6.16 -21.80
C LYS A 43 7.98 4.63 -21.86
N GLN A 44 8.64 3.95 -20.94
CA GLN A 44 8.54 2.48 -20.80
C GLN A 44 7.28 2.13 -20.01
N GLN A 45 7.08 2.78 -18.87
CA GLN A 45 5.89 2.68 -18.01
C GLN A 45 5.70 3.98 -17.24
N ASN A 46 4.50 4.55 -17.24
CA ASN A 46 4.25 5.86 -16.64
C ASN A 46 4.03 5.77 -15.12
N GLY A 47 5.09 5.44 -14.39
CA GLY A 47 5.09 5.28 -12.95
C GLY A 47 4.93 3.82 -12.50
N GLY A 48 5.28 3.57 -11.24
CA GLY A 48 5.23 2.24 -10.63
C GLY A 48 6.42 1.94 -9.72
N GLN A 49 6.52 0.69 -9.32
CA GLN A 49 7.56 0.12 -8.48
C GLN A 49 8.80 -0.20 -9.32
N PRO A 50 9.99 0.31 -8.94
CA PRO A 50 11.23 -0.09 -9.57
C PRO A 50 11.72 -1.44 -9.02
N ILE A 51 12.37 -2.25 -9.88
CA ILE A 51 13.05 -3.50 -9.47
C ILE A 51 14.15 -3.21 -8.45
N CYS A 52 14.85 -2.07 -8.58
CA CYS A 52 15.84 -1.63 -7.62
C CYS A 52 15.18 -0.63 -6.66
N ASN A 53 15.02 -1.05 -5.40
CA ASN A 53 14.20 -0.42 -4.38
C ASN A 53 15.00 0.49 -3.42
N ALA A 54 16.29 0.73 -3.64
CA ALA A 54 17.09 1.57 -2.75
C ALA A 54 18.13 2.42 -3.48
N HIS A 55 18.52 3.53 -2.85
CA HIS A 55 19.61 4.40 -3.26
C HIS A 55 20.55 4.71 -2.09
N PRO A 56 21.88 4.76 -2.29
CA PRO A 56 22.81 5.15 -1.23
C PRO A 56 22.53 6.54 -0.67
N SER A 57 22.71 6.71 0.63
CA SER A 57 22.62 7.99 1.34
C SER A 57 23.98 8.35 1.93
N PRO A 58 24.44 9.61 1.81
CA PRO A 58 25.70 10.06 2.40
C PRO A 58 25.64 10.18 3.93
N VAL A 59 24.45 10.11 4.52
CA VAL A 59 24.20 10.20 5.97
C VAL A 59 23.13 9.18 6.38
N PRO A 60 23.09 8.76 7.66
CA PRO A 60 22.01 7.91 8.16
C PRO A 60 20.63 8.54 7.95
N THR A 61 19.65 7.71 7.64
CA THR A 61 18.24 8.08 7.47
C THR A 61 17.37 7.21 8.38
N VAL A 62 16.06 7.46 8.45
CA VAL A 62 15.13 6.59 9.20
C VAL A 62 15.07 5.16 8.65
N TRP A 63 15.53 4.96 7.40
CA TRP A 63 15.50 3.66 6.72
C TRP A 63 16.78 2.83 6.91
N GLY A 64 17.87 3.42 7.40
CA GLY A 64 19.11 2.72 7.64
C GLY A 64 20.34 3.62 7.75
N GLU A 65 21.51 3.03 8.00
CA GLU A 65 22.74 3.80 8.22
C GLU A 65 23.29 4.48 6.95
N SER A 66 22.91 4.01 5.75
CA SER A 66 23.57 4.46 4.52
C SER A 66 22.72 4.40 3.24
N PHE A 67 21.39 4.33 3.35
CA PHE A 67 20.51 4.31 2.17
C PHE A 67 19.16 4.99 2.41
N VAL A 68 18.41 5.18 1.32
CA VAL A 68 17.00 5.55 1.29
C VAL A 68 16.25 4.53 0.45
N ILE A 69 14.99 4.25 0.81
CA ILE A 69 14.12 3.39 0.03
C ILE A 69 13.45 4.17 -1.11
N VAL A 70 13.22 3.46 -2.21
CA VAL A 70 12.54 3.92 -3.41
C VAL A 70 11.40 2.95 -3.70
N GLU A 71 10.32 3.06 -2.93
CA GLU A 71 9.17 2.14 -3.06
C GLU A 71 8.48 2.27 -4.41
N HIS A 72 8.36 3.49 -4.92
CA HIS A 72 7.71 3.78 -6.19
C HIS A 72 8.35 4.99 -6.85
N ILE A 73 8.19 5.13 -8.16
CA ILE A 73 8.47 6.35 -8.91
C ILE A 73 7.15 6.83 -9.49
N LYS A 74 6.69 8.00 -9.06
CA LYS A 74 5.47 8.62 -9.57
C LYS A 74 5.62 8.92 -11.05
N GLY A 75 4.59 8.59 -11.83
CA GLY A 75 4.47 8.99 -13.23
C GLY A 75 3.95 10.42 -13.39
N ILE A 76 3.75 10.84 -14.65
CA ILE A 76 3.11 12.12 -14.96
C ILE A 76 1.62 11.90 -15.19
N GLY A 77 0.82 12.36 -14.25
CA GLY A 77 -0.64 12.30 -14.27
C GLY A 77 -1.26 12.81 -12.97
N ALA A 78 -2.59 12.76 -12.88
CA ALA A 78 -3.33 13.05 -11.66
C ALA A 78 -3.33 11.83 -10.70
N GLY A 79 -3.84 11.99 -9.49
CA GLY A 79 -3.85 10.92 -8.47
C GLY A 79 -2.43 10.63 -7.99
N ASN A 80 -1.97 9.40 -8.15
CA ASN A 80 -0.64 8.94 -7.76
C ASN A 80 0.52 9.48 -8.62
N GLY A 81 0.24 10.37 -9.58
CA GLY A 81 1.23 11.07 -10.39
C GLY A 81 1.65 12.43 -9.85
N ILE A 82 2.69 13.02 -10.47
CA ILE A 82 3.27 14.27 -9.99
C ILE A 82 2.36 15.51 -10.14
N LEU A 83 1.25 15.47 -10.89
CA LEU A 83 0.40 16.65 -11.06
C LEU A 83 -0.30 17.09 -9.76
N GLY A 84 -0.34 16.21 -8.75
CA GLY A 84 -0.82 16.52 -7.40
C GLY A 84 0.22 17.19 -6.50
N ASN A 85 1.42 17.51 -6.99
CA ASN A 85 2.55 17.99 -6.17
C ASN A 85 2.20 19.14 -5.21
N ASP A 86 1.48 20.16 -5.70
CA ASP A 86 1.11 21.34 -4.91
C ASP A 86 0.26 21.02 -3.66
N TYR A 87 -0.50 19.92 -3.69
CA TYR A 87 -1.24 19.47 -2.52
C TYR A 87 -0.27 18.99 -1.44
N TYR A 88 0.66 18.08 -1.79
CA TYR A 88 1.62 17.51 -0.85
C TYR A 88 2.62 18.55 -0.31
N ILE A 89 3.07 19.47 -1.16
CA ILE A 89 3.93 20.58 -0.71
C ILE A 89 3.26 21.39 0.39
N LYS A 90 1.94 21.62 0.29
CA LYS A 90 1.18 22.38 1.30
C LYS A 90 0.85 21.56 2.53
N GLU A 91 0.38 20.33 2.33
CA GLU A 91 -0.05 19.43 3.42
C GLU A 91 1.11 19.14 4.38
N TRP A 92 2.31 18.92 3.83
CA TRP A 92 3.50 18.55 4.60
C TRP A 92 4.47 19.72 4.81
N GLU A 93 4.02 20.95 4.55
CA GLU A 93 4.79 22.19 4.74
C GLU A 93 6.20 22.17 4.09
N LEU A 94 6.32 21.48 2.94
CA LEU A 94 7.59 21.29 2.25
C LEU A 94 8.04 22.57 1.53
N PRO A 95 9.35 22.75 1.27
CA PRO A 95 9.84 23.88 0.49
C PRO A 95 9.22 23.95 -0.91
N GLU A 96 8.74 25.14 -1.31
CA GLU A 96 8.33 25.40 -2.69
C GLU A 96 9.49 25.16 -3.67
N GLY A 97 9.17 24.66 -4.86
CA GLY A 97 10.17 24.33 -5.89
C GLY A 97 10.66 22.88 -5.86
N LEU A 98 10.17 22.06 -4.93
CA LEU A 98 10.34 20.61 -4.97
C LEU A 98 9.24 19.97 -5.85
N ILE A 99 9.63 18.98 -6.66
CA ILE A 99 8.68 18.10 -7.36
C ILE A 99 8.87 16.68 -6.85
N LEU A 100 7.90 16.17 -6.10
CA LEU A 100 7.94 14.89 -5.40
C LEU A 100 7.68 13.75 -6.37
N PHE A 101 8.60 12.79 -6.44
CA PHE A 101 8.45 11.60 -7.30
C PHE A 101 8.43 10.29 -6.51
N ASN A 102 8.61 10.32 -5.19
CA ASN A 102 8.44 9.20 -4.27
C ASN A 102 8.15 9.76 -2.87
N GLY A 103 7.38 9.03 -2.06
CA GLY A 103 7.19 9.32 -0.63
C GLY A 103 5.81 8.94 -0.10
N ASP A 104 5.69 8.91 1.22
CA ASP A 104 4.53 8.40 1.98
C ASP A 104 3.88 9.44 2.90
N GLY A 105 4.52 10.60 3.08
CA GLY A 105 4.11 11.63 4.04
C GLY A 105 5.21 11.98 5.02
N HIS A 106 5.92 10.99 5.52
CA HIS A 106 7.03 11.15 6.47
C HIS A 106 8.32 11.46 5.74
N THR A 107 8.56 10.78 4.61
CA THR A 107 9.78 10.94 3.83
C THR A 107 9.47 11.10 2.35
N TRP A 108 10.30 11.87 1.65
CA TRP A 108 10.09 12.22 0.25
C TRP A 108 11.39 12.19 -0.55
N LEU A 109 11.33 11.70 -1.79
CA LEU A 109 12.34 11.99 -2.80
C LEU A 109 11.79 12.99 -3.82
N ALA A 110 12.59 14.01 -4.11
CA ALA A 110 12.16 15.12 -4.93
C ALA A 110 13.24 15.60 -5.90
N PHE A 111 12.78 16.09 -7.05
CA PHE A 111 13.57 16.97 -7.90
C PHE A 111 13.64 18.36 -7.25
N ASP A 112 14.86 18.86 -7.01
CA ASP A 112 15.05 20.18 -6.36
C ASP A 112 15.25 21.30 -7.38
N TYR A 113 14.14 21.92 -7.80
CA TYR A 113 14.14 23.07 -8.71
C TYR A 113 14.28 24.43 -8.01
N ARG A 114 14.55 24.48 -6.69
CA ARG A 114 14.68 25.77 -5.97
C ARG A 114 15.75 26.67 -6.56
N ASN A 115 16.80 26.08 -7.13
CA ASN A 115 17.93 26.78 -7.74
C ASN A 115 18.21 26.33 -9.19
N ALA A 116 17.29 25.61 -9.84
CA ALA A 116 17.46 25.06 -11.18
C ALA A 116 16.17 25.15 -11.99
N THR A 117 16.27 25.22 -13.32
CA THR A 117 15.11 25.19 -14.24
C THR A 117 15.12 23.97 -15.16
N SER A 118 16.18 23.18 -15.11
CA SER A 118 16.38 21.95 -15.89
C SER A 118 17.47 21.12 -15.22
N ASP A 119 17.36 19.80 -15.28
CA ASP A 119 18.33 18.83 -14.73
C ASP A 119 18.72 19.14 -13.26
N PRO A 120 17.73 19.17 -12.35
CA PRO A 120 17.98 19.45 -10.94
C PRO A 120 18.62 18.25 -10.22
N PRO A 121 19.27 18.50 -9.07
CA PRO A 121 19.67 17.44 -8.17
C PRO A 121 18.45 16.74 -7.55
N ILE A 122 18.70 15.55 -7.01
CA ILE A 122 17.72 14.77 -6.26
C ILE A 122 17.98 14.95 -4.77
N VAL A 123 16.91 15.28 -4.04
CA VAL A 123 16.95 15.42 -2.59
C VAL A 123 16.03 14.40 -1.93
N TYR A 124 16.47 13.92 -0.77
CA TYR A 124 15.66 13.24 0.22
C TYR A 124 15.24 14.26 1.29
N VAL A 125 13.97 14.26 1.66
CA VAL A 125 13.40 15.10 2.71
C VAL A 125 12.77 14.22 3.75
N ASP A 126 13.17 14.44 5.00
CA ASP A 126 12.57 13.85 6.19
C ASP A 126 11.80 14.97 6.91
N VAL A 127 10.47 14.81 6.99
CA VAL A 127 9.58 15.83 7.56
C VAL A 127 9.73 15.88 9.08
N ASP A 128 9.79 14.72 9.72
CA ASP A 128 9.84 14.59 11.18
C ASP A 128 11.17 15.10 11.76
N LEU A 129 12.26 14.91 11.03
CA LEU A 129 13.60 15.39 11.40
C LEU A 129 13.94 16.78 10.85
N GLU A 130 13.02 17.41 10.11
CA GLU A 130 13.24 18.67 9.38
C GLU A 130 14.55 18.66 8.55
N GLN A 131 14.87 17.52 7.94
CA GLN A 131 16.13 17.28 7.27
C GLN A 131 15.96 17.24 5.74
N THR A 132 16.88 17.86 5.02
CA THR A 132 16.98 17.72 3.56
C THR A 132 18.40 17.35 3.17
N ILE A 133 18.55 16.25 2.44
CA ILE A 133 19.83 15.67 2.04
C ILE A 133 19.84 15.57 0.52
N GLN A 134 20.85 16.13 -0.14
CA GLN A 134 21.08 15.85 -1.56
C GLN A 134 21.67 14.45 -1.71
N ILE A 135 21.01 13.60 -2.50
CA ILE A 135 21.41 12.20 -2.69
C ILE A 135 22.00 11.93 -4.07
N ALA A 136 21.71 12.76 -5.07
CA ALA A 136 22.33 12.68 -6.40
C ALA A 136 22.37 14.05 -7.09
N ASP A 137 23.35 14.27 -7.97
CA ASP A 137 23.48 15.54 -8.71
C ASP A 137 22.51 15.62 -9.90
N SER A 138 21.95 14.49 -10.33
CA SER A 138 20.95 14.40 -11.40
C SER A 138 20.10 13.14 -11.26
N PHE A 139 18.95 13.09 -11.94
CA PHE A 139 18.14 11.88 -11.98
C PHE A 139 18.81 10.72 -12.74
N GLU A 140 19.66 11.04 -13.74
CA GLU A 140 20.43 10.00 -14.43
C GLU A 140 21.44 9.32 -13.50
N GLU A 141 22.11 10.10 -12.65
CA GLU A 141 23.00 9.56 -11.62
C GLU A 141 22.22 8.75 -10.58
N PHE A 142 21.08 9.26 -10.11
CA PHE A 142 20.19 8.56 -9.19
C PHE A 142 19.84 7.16 -9.73
N LEU A 143 19.36 7.07 -10.96
CA LEU A 143 19.02 5.78 -11.59
C LEU A 143 20.22 4.82 -11.71
N LYS A 144 21.43 5.32 -11.95
CA LYS A 144 22.63 4.48 -12.09
C LYS A 144 23.08 3.86 -10.76
N ASN A 145 22.77 4.53 -9.66
CA ASN A 145 23.17 4.12 -8.32
C ASN A 145 22.03 3.38 -7.59
N LEU A 146 20.86 3.24 -8.21
CA LEU A 146 19.84 2.34 -7.69
C LEU A 146 20.39 0.92 -7.63
N TYR A 147 20.09 0.25 -6.53
CA TYR A 147 20.41 -1.15 -6.35
C TYR A 147 19.23 -1.85 -5.69
N LEU A 148 19.17 -3.16 -5.86
CA LEU A 148 18.20 -3.98 -5.15
C LEU A 148 18.78 -4.22 -3.75
N GLU A 149 18.19 -3.55 -2.77
CA GLU A 149 18.38 -3.85 -1.36
C GLU A 149 17.58 -5.12 -1.06
N ASN A 150 18.31 -6.22 -0.89
CA ASN A 150 17.77 -7.54 -0.57
C ASN A 150 17.84 -7.83 0.93
N GLU A 151 18.41 -6.92 1.72
CA GLU A 151 18.18 -6.97 3.15
C GLU A 151 16.67 -6.84 3.33
N GLU A 152 16.02 -7.95 3.72
CA GLU A 152 14.86 -7.87 4.61
C GLU A 152 15.23 -6.76 5.58
N PHE A 153 14.48 -5.65 5.57
CA PHE A 153 14.71 -4.56 6.51
C PHE A 153 15.18 -5.16 7.81
N ASP A 154 16.43 -4.91 8.17
CA ASP A 154 16.99 -5.59 9.32
C ASP A 154 16.32 -5.00 10.55
N PHE A 155 15.17 -5.58 10.90
CA PHE A 155 14.54 -5.40 12.18
C PHE A 155 15.41 -6.04 13.27
N GLU A 156 16.63 -6.58 13.01
CA GLU A 156 17.61 -6.86 14.06
C GLU A 156 18.01 -5.55 14.77
N GLY A 157 17.22 -5.22 15.78
CA GLY A 157 17.34 -4.02 16.59
C GLY A 157 16.02 -3.29 16.78
N MET A 158 15.07 -3.42 15.84
CA MET A 158 13.67 -3.08 16.10
C MET A 158 13.03 -4.28 16.78
N GLU A 159 12.88 -4.21 18.11
CA GLU A 159 11.95 -5.11 18.79
C GLU A 159 10.59 -4.96 18.10
N VAL A 160 10.17 -5.98 17.33
CA VAL A 160 8.76 -6.13 16.94
C VAL A 160 8.02 -6.23 18.26
N LYS A 161 7.49 -5.09 18.69
CA LYS A 161 6.85 -4.96 19.98
C LYS A 161 5.54 -5.72 19.89
N VAL A 162 5.54 -6.94 20.41
CA VAL A 162 4.35 -7.75 20.54
C VAL A 162 3.55 -7.20 21.70
N TYR A 163 2.31 -6.82 21.42
CA TYR A 163 1.45 -6.22 22.42
C TYR A 163 0.60 -7.27 23.12
N SER A 164 0.59 -7.25 24.45
CA SER A 164 -0.33 -8.07 25.24
C SER A 164 -1.70 -7.41 25.39
N LYS A 165 -2.73 -8.22 25.70
CA LYS A 165 -4.06 -7.71 26.07
C LYS A 165 -4.01 -6.69 27.22
N GLN A 166 -3.11 -6.91 28.18
CA GLN A 166 -2.98 -6.06 29.36
C GLN A 166 -2.36 -4.70 29.01
N GLU A 167 -1.33 -4.68 28.15
CA GLU A 167 -0.74 -3.44 27.65
C GLU A 167 -1.77 -2.66 26.83
N PHE A 168 -2.49 -3.35 25.94
CA PHE A 168 -3.58 -2.74 25.17
C PHE A 168 -4.62 -2.07 26.06
N GLU A 169 -5.13 -2.78 27.08
CA GLU A 169 -6.08 -2.21 28.06
C GLU A 169 -5.48 -1.05 28.87
N THR A 170 -4.16 -1.08 29.13
CA THR A 170 -3.46 0.01 29.82
C THR A 170 -3.38 1.25 28.93
N PHE A 171 -3.03 1.12 27.65
CA PHE A 171 -2.96 2.25 26.73
C PHE A 171 -4.32 2.92 26.51
N ILE A 172 -5.41 2.14 26.51
CA ILE A 172 -6.77 2.69 26.49
C ILE A 172 -7.05 3.53 27.74
N GLN A 173 -6.62 3.06 28.92
CA GLN A 173 -6.85 3.76 30.20
C GLN A 173 -5.99 5.02 30.34
N GLU A 174 -4.76 4.97 29.83
CA GLU A 174 -3.80 6.06 29.88
C GLU A 174 -4.01 7.10 28.76
N ASP A 175 -4.93 6.82 27.84
CA ASP A 175 -5.16 7.65 26.65
C ASP A 175 -3.89 7.82 25.81
N ASN A 176 -3.12 6.73 25.67
CA ASN A 176 -1.88 6.71 24.92
C ASN A 176 -2.15 6.37 23.45
N VAL A 177 -2.54 7.39 22.69
CA VAL A 177 -2.93 7.28 21.27
C VAL A 177 -1.86 6.59 20.42
N ASP A 178 -0.59 6.98 20.57
CA ASP A 178 0.51 6.47 19.74
C ASP A 178 0.69 4.96 19.93
N GLU A 179 0.81 4.51 21.18
CA GLU A 179 0.96 3.08 21.49
C GLU A 179 -0.30 2.27 21.13
N LEU A 180 -1.48 2.90 21.25
CA LEU A 180 -2.73 2.24 20.91
C LEU A 180 -2.83 1.95 19.41
N ILE A 181 -2.37 2.86 18.55
CA ILE A 181 -2.34 2.67 17.09
C ILE A 181 -1.45 1.49 16.69
N TYR A 182 -0.24 1.42 17.24
CA TYR A 182 0.67 0.30 16.99
C TYR A 182 0.10 -1.02 17.50
N ALA A 183 -0.47 -1.01 18.71
CA ALA A 183 -1.04 -2.21 19.31
C ALA A 183 -2.31 -2.70 18.58
N ILE A 184 -3.12 -1.80 17.99
CA ILE A 184 -4.25 -2.19 17.13
C ILE A 184 -3.71 -2.98 15.92
N SER A 185 -2.66 -2.45 15.26
CA SER A 185 -2.10 -3.02 14.04
C SER A 185 -1.43 -4.39 14.27
N ASP A 186 -0.69 -4.53 15.37
CA ASP A 186 -0.07 -5.78 15.79
C ASP A 186 -1.12 -6.84 16.17
N LEU A 187 -2.04 -6.49 17.07
CA LEU A 187 -3.06 -7.42 17.53
C LEU A 187 -3.99 -7.87 16.39
N ALA A 188 -4.28 -7.00 15.42
CA ALA A 188 -5.08 -7.34 14.25
C ALA A 188 -4.45 -8.43 13.37
N GLN A 189 -3.14 -8.64 13.46
CA GLN A 189 -2.40 -9.66 12.68
C GLN A 189 -1.99 -10.86 13.53
N SER A 190 -2.09 -10.76 14.86
CA SER A 190 -1.77 -11.83 15.81
C SER A 190 -2.88 -12.91 15.96
N ASP A 191 -2.56 -13.96 16.72
CA ASP A 191 -3.50 -15.00 17.19
C ASP A 191 -4.31 -14.58 18.43
N VAL A 192 -4.55 -13.27 18.61
CA VAL A 192 -5.37 -12.77 19.72
C VAL A 192 -6.79 -13.31 19.65
N ASP A 193 -7.40 -13.55 20.81
CA ASP A 193 -8.83 -13.85 20.93
C ASP A 193 -9.68 -12.72 20.32
N LEU A 194 -10.16 -12.98 19.11
CA LEU A 194 -10.90 -12.03 18.28
C LEU A 194 -12.23 -11.60 18.89
N LYS A 195 -12.83 -12.40 19.77
CA LYS A 195 -14.04 -11.99 20.49
C LYS A 195 -13.70 -10.89 21.49
N TRP A 196 -12.63 -11.05 22.26
CA TRP A 196 -12.16 -9.99 23.14
C TRP A 196 -11.71 -8.77 22.31
N PHE A 197 -10.88 -8.97 21.29
CA PHE A 197 -10.31 -7.86 20.53
C PHE A 197 -11.38 -7.07 19.77
N GLY A 198 -12.32 -7.75 19.12
CA GLY A 198 -13.45 -7.13 18.44
C GLY A 198 -14.32 -6.27 19.37
N ASN A 199 -14.51 -6.67 20.63
CA ASN A 199 -15.21 -5.85 21.62
C ASN A 199 -14.41 -4.59 22.02
N GLN A 200 -13.08 -4.68 22.06
CA GLN A 200 -12.25 -3.50 22.26
C GLN A 200 -12.35 -2.56 21.05
N LEU A 201 -12.25 -3.10 19.83
CA LEU A 201 -12.41 -2.32 18.60
C LEU A 201 -13.78 -1.63 18.53
N LEU A 202 -14.87 -2.27 18.99
CA LEU A 202 -16.18 -1.62 19.09
C LEU A 202 -16.15 -0.40 20.01
N THR A 203 -15.45 -0.50 21.13
CA THR A 203 -15.26 0.64 22.04
C THR A 203 -14.44 1.74 21.35
N LEU A 204 -13.35 1.35 20.69
CA LEU A 204 -12.43 2.27 20.03
C LEU A 204 -12.98 2.88 18.73
N SER A 205 -13.96 2.26 18.08
CA SER A 205 -14.64 2.84 16.92
C SER A 205 -15.45 4.10 17.24
N ASN A 206 -15.65 4.41 18.53
CA ASN A 206 -16.23 5.66 19.01
C ASN A 206 -15.24 6.45 19.88
N TYR A 207 -13.94 6.16 19.76
CA TYR A 207 -12.92 6.84 20.54
C TYR A 207 -12.86 8.33 20.20
N HIS A 208 -12.48 9.15 21.18
CA HIS A 208 -12.48 10.60 20.98
C HIS A 208 -11.40 11.04 19.98
N ASP A 209 -10.27 10.34 19.92
CA ASP A 209 -9.20 10.58 18.96
C ASP A 209 -9.54 10.03 17.55
N ARG A 210 -9.30 10.86 16.52
CA ARG A 210 -9.59 10.55 15.11
C ARG A 210 -8.69 9.44 14.56
N ASN A 211 -7.41 9.46 14.90
CA ASN A 211 -6.43 8.53 14.35
C ASN A 211 -6.68 7.13 14.88
N VAL A 212 -7.07 6.99 16.16
CA VAL A 212 -7.50 5.71 16.73
C VAL A 212 -8.70 5.14 15.95
N ARG A 213 -9.76 5.94 15.72
CA ARG A 213 -10.95 5.47 14.97
C ARG A 213 -10.60 5.06 13.53
N SER A 214 -9.73 5.83 12.88
CA SER A 214 -9.26 5.56 11.51
C SER A 214 -8.45 4.27 11.44
N TRP A 215 -7.54 4.04 12.38
CA TRP A 215 -6.75 2.81 12.47
C TRP A 215 -7.58 1.58 12.83
N VAL A 216 -8.61 1.73 13.66
CA VAL A 216 -9.60 0.67 13.89
C VAL A 216 -10.30 0.30 12.58
N ALA A 217 -10.79 1.29 11.82
CA ALA A 217 -11.50 1.04 10.57
C ALA A 217 -10.59 0.44 9.48
N ASN A 218 -9.36 0.94 9.36
CA ASN A 218 -8.33 0.39 8.48
C ASN A 218 -8.00 -1.06 8.84
N SER A 219 -7.74 -1.35 10.12
CA SER A 219 -7.40 -2.72 10.57
C SER A 219 -8.54 -3.70 10.34
N VAL A 220 -9.79 -3.22 10.47
CA VAL A 220 -10.98 -4.03 10.14
C VAL A 220 -11.03 -4.34 8.65
N TRP A 221 -10.89 -3.33 7.79
CA TRP A 221 -10.89 -3.50 6.34
C TRP A 221 -9.73 -4.37 5.84
N ASN A 222 -8.53 -4.12 6.34
CA ASN A 222 -7.31 -4.78 5.90
C ASN A 222 -7.32 -6.23 6.38
N SER A 223 -7.31 -6.46 7.69
CA SER A 223 -6.93 -7.77 8.24
C SER A 223 -8.08 -8.56 8.86
N LEU A 224 -9.16 -7.90 9.29
CA LEU A 224 -10.15 -8.54 10.19
C LEU A 224 -11.52 -8.80 9.56
N THR A 225 -11.83 -8.26 8.38
CA THR A 225 -13.16 -8.36 7.74
C THR A 225 -13.62 -9.82 7.61
N HIS A 226 -12.71 -10.74 7.27
CA HIS A 226 -13.04 -12.16 7.13
C HIS A 226 -12.99 -12.94 8.45
N ARG A 227 -12.33 -12.39 9.48
CA ARG A 227 -12.01 -13.08 10.75
C ARG A 227 -12.96 -12.74 11.91
N LEU A 228 -13.54 -11.54 11.92
CA LEU A 228 -14.44 -11.11 12.99
C LEU A 228 -15.79 -11.85 12.94
N ASP A 229 -16.38 -11.97 14.13
CA ASP A 229 -17.77 -12.38 14.30
C ASP A 229 -18.71 -11.41 13.56
N GLU A 230 -19.77 -11.94 12.94
CA GLU A 230 -20.68 -11.18 12.09
C GLU A 230 -21.40 -10.05 12.85
N GLU A 231 -21.77 -10.26 14.12
CA GLU A 231 -22.46 -9.24 14.92
C GLU A 231 -21.51 -8.09 15.29
N ILE A 232 -20.25 -8.42 15.62
CA ILE A 232 -19.20 -7.44 15.89
C ILE A 232 -18.89 -6.64 14.63
N LEU A 233 -18.67 -7.32 13.50
CA LEU A 233 -18.34 -6.68 12.23
C LEU A 233 -19.47 -5.75 11.78
N HIS A 234 -20.73 -6.19 11.87
CA HIS A 234 -21.89 -5.36 11.54
C HIS A 234 -21.94 -4.10 12.41
N SER A 235 -21.72 -4.25 13.72
CA SER A 235 -21.75 -3.13 14.66
C SER A 235 -20.60 -2.13 14.39
N LEU A 236 -19.41 -2.61 14.03
CA LEU A 236 -18.28 -1.77 13.62
C LEU A 236 -18.61 -0.97 12.36
N ILE A 237 -19.15 -1.62 11.32
CA ILE A 237 -19.57 -0.96 10.09
C ILE A 237 -20.59 0.14 10.37
N GLU A 238 -21.58 -0.11 11.23
CA GLU A 238 -22.57 0.91 11.58
C GLU A 238 -21.95 2.08 12.36
N ASN A 239 -20.96 1.85 13.23
CA ASN A 239 -20.23 2.93 13.87
C ASN A 239 -19.45 3.76 12.82
N PHE A 240 -18.72 3.10 11.92
CA PHE A 240 -17.92 3.78 10.90
C PHE A 240 -18.77 4.62 9.94
N LYS A 241 -19.92 4.11 9.49
CA LYS A 241 -20.87 4.87 8.63
C LYS A 241 -21.35 6.16 9.26
N ASN A 242 -21.52 6.15 10.58
CA ASN A 242 -22.03 7.27 11.35
C ASN A 242 -20.92 8.15 11.94
N ASP A 243 -19.65 7.87 11.63
CA ASP A 243 -18.52 8.66 12.10
C ASP A 243 -18.56 10.08 11.51
N VAL A 244 -18.03 11.03 12.27
CA VAL A 244 -17.90 12.42 11.83
C VAL A 244 -16.84 12.58 10.73
N ASP A 245 -15.82 11.72 10.72
CA ASP A 245 -14.72 11.76 9.76
C ASP A 245 -15.05 11.04 8.45
N SER A 246 -14.75 11.66 7.31
CA SER A 246 -15.02 11.06 5.99
C SER A 246 -14.14 9.86 5.69
N GLU A 247 -12.91 9.82 6.19
CA GLU A 247 -11.98 8.71 5.98
C GLU A 247 -12.47 7.46 6.69
N VAL A 248 -12.95 7.59 7.94
CA VAL A 248 -13.56 6.49 8.68
C VAL A 248 -14.81 5.97 7.95
N ARG A 249 -15.66 6.87 7.43
CA ARG A 249 -16.84 6.47 6.64
C ARG A 249 -16.47 5.72 5.36
N MET A 250 -15.38 6.10 4.69
CA MET A 250 -14.89 5.43 3.48
C MET A 250 -14.55 3.96 3.77
N PHE A 251 -13.90 3.66 4.90
CA PHE A 251 -13.62 2.26 5.27
C PHE A 251 -14.89 1.43 5.45
N ALA A 252 -16.01 2.02 5.91
CA ALA A 252 -17.27 1.29 5.97
C ALA A 252 -17.75 0.83 4.58
N GLU A 253 -17.57 1.65 3.56
CA GLU A 253 -17.89 1.31 2.16
C GLU A 253 -16.97 0.19 1.66
N LEU A 254 -15.65 0.32 1.88
CA LEU A 254 -14.67 -0.69 1.48
C LEU A 254 -14.88 -2.05 2.17
N ILE A 255 -15.24 -2.05 3.46
CA ILE A 255 -15.59 -3.29 4.19
C ILE A 255 -16.86 -3.90 3.60
N LEU A 256 -17.87 -3.09 3.28
CA LEU A 256 -19.11 -3.57 2.68
C LEU A 256 -18.88 -4.16 1.28
N GLU A 257 -17.97 -3.60 0.49
CA GLU A 257 -17.56 -4.18 -0.79
C GLU A 257 -16.98 -5.58 -0.61
N LYS A 258 -16.09 -5.77 0.37
CA LYS A 258 -15.52 -7.09 0.70
C LYS A 258 -16.60 -8.07 1.22
N VAL A 259 -17.49 -7.62 2.10
CA VAL A 259 -18.57 -8.44 2.67
C VAL A 259 -19.59 -8.86 1.62
N ASN A 260 -19.93 -7.97 0.68
CA ASN A 260 -20.92 -8.24 -0.37
C ASN A 260 -20.30 -8.81 -1.65
N TYR A 261 -19.01 -9.14 -1.63
CA TYR A 261 -18.31 -9.68 -2.79
C TYR A 261 -18.94 -11.00 -3.25
N SER A 262 -19.44 -11.00 -4.48
CA SER A 262 -20.22 -12.10 -5.03
C SER A 262 -19.38 -13.04 -5.89
N PHE A 263 -19.87 -14.25 -6.12
CA PHE A 263 -19.20 -15.19 -7.02
C PHE A 263 -19.17 -14.67 -8.45
N GLU A 264 -20.17 -13.89 -8.85
CA GLU A 264 -20.18 -13.22 -10.16
C GLU A 264 -19.05 -12.19 -10.26
N GLN A 265 -18.82 -11.42 -9.18
CA GLN A 265 -17.70 -10.48 -9.08
C GLN A 265 -16.36 -11.21 -9.17
N LEU A 266 -16.22 -12.35 -8.48
CA LEU A 266 -15.03 -13.19 -8.62
C LEU A 266 -14.76 -13.59 -10.07
N LYS A 267 -15.80 -14.00 -10.81
CA LYS A 267 -15.62 -14.37 -12.22
C LYS A 267 -15.14 -13.18 -13.04
N GLU A 268 -15.73 -12.00 -12.84
CA GLU A 268 -15.30 -10.77 -13.52
C GLU A 268 -13.84 -10.44 -13.22
N ASP A 269 -13.44 -10.41 -11.95
CA ASP A 269 -12.07 -10.13 -11.50
C ASP A 269 -11.08 -11.16 -12.11
N VAL A 270 -11.43 -12.45 -12.10
CA VAL A 270 -10.62 -13.51 -12.74
C VAL A 270 -10.52 -13.32 -14.26
N TYR A 271 -11.61 -13.03 -14.97
CA TYR A 271 -11.53 -12.79 -16.42
C TYR A 271 -10.73 -11.54 -16.77
N ASN A 272 -10.63 -10.58 -15.86
CA ASN A 272 -9.81 -9.38 -16.00
C ASN A 272 -8.32 -9.61 -15.66
N GLY A 273 -7.94 -10.81 -15.20
CA GLY A 273 -6.56 -11.11 -14.81
C GLY A 273 -6.21 -10.62 -13.40
N GLU A 274 -7.19 -10.30 -12.57
CA GLU A 274 -6.94 -9.76 -11.23
C GLU A 274 -6.53 -10.87 -10.25
N ARG A 275 -5.59 -10.53 -9.36
CA ARG A 275 -5.29 -11.35 -8.18
C ARG A 275 -6.40 -11.16 -7.16
N VAL A 276 -6.99 -12.27 -6.69
CA VAL A 276 -8.04 -12.24 -5.67
C VAL A 276 -7.65 -13.07 -4.46
N SER A 277 -7.72 -12.47 -3.28
CA SER A 277 -7.53 -13.17 -2.01
C SER A 277 -8.88 -13.64 -1.47
N LEU A 278 -8.94 -14.89 -1.02
CA LEU A 278 -10.13 -15.53 -0.46
C LEU A 278 -9.79 -16.13 0.91
N ALA A 279 -10.76 -16.14 1.81
CA ALA A 279 -10.62 -16.74 3.14
C ALA A 279 -11.67 -17.84 3.35
N PHE A 280 -11.25 -18.96 3.92
CA PHE A 280 -12.12 -20.07 4.32
C PHE A 280 -11.54 -20.82 5.52
N GLN A 281 -12.32 -20.95 6.60
CA GLN A 281 -11.92 -21.65 7.85
C GLN A 281 -10.51 -21.24 8.34
N GLU A 282 -10.29 -19.93 8.50
CA GLU A 282 -9.03 -19.31 8.96
C GLU A 282 -7.88 -19.36 7.95
N LYS A 283 -8.00 -20.13 6.87
CA LYS A 283 -6.99 -20.19 5.80
C LYS A 283 -7.20 -19.12 4.75
N LEU A 284 -6.08 -18.65 4.20
CA LEU A 284 -6.04 -17.75 3.05
C LEU A 284 -5.70 -18.50 1.77
N TYR A 285 -6.39 -18.13 0.70
CA TYR A 285 -6.16 -18.63 -0.64
C TYR A 285 -5.99 -17.46 -1.60
N HIS A 286 -5.15 -17.64 -2.62
CA HIS A 286 -5.00 -16.66 -3.70
C HIS A 286 -5.39 -17.28 -5.03
N VAL A 287 -6.25 -16.57 -5.76
CA VAL A 287 -6.46 -16.77 -7.18
C VAL A 287 -5.48 -15.87 -7.91
N ILE A 288 -4.55 -16.46 -8.66
CA ILE A 288 -3.50 -15.75 -9.39
C ILE A 288 -3.32 -16.33 -10.79
N GLU A 289 -2.94 -15.47 -11.72
CA GLU A 289 -2.43 -15.88 -13.03
C GLU A 289 -0.91 -15.71 -13.01
N ASP A 290 -0.19 -16.78 -13.33
CA ASP A 290 1.26 -16.75 -13.51
C ASP A 290 1.62 -17.55 -14.76
N SER A 291 2.43 -16.95 -15.63
CA SER A 291 3.04 -17.63 -16.79
C SER A 291 2.03 -18.29 -17.74
N ASN A 292 0.85 -17.71 -17.92
CA ASN A 292 -0.31 -18.23 -18.67
C ASN A 292 -0.98 -19.46 -18.02
N GLN A 293 -0.84 -19.63 -16.71
CA GLN A 293 -1.58 -20.62 -15.94
C GLN A 293 -2.31 -19.96 -14.77
N TRP A 294 -3.48 -20.49 -14.48
CA TRP A 294 -4.32 -20.02 -13.38
C TRP A 294 -4.13 -20.90 -12.16
N HIS A 295 -3.96 -20.30 -11.00
CA HIS A 295 -3.72 -21.01 -9.75
C HIS A 295 -4.72 -20.61 -8.67
N LEU A 296 -5.17 -21.61 -7.90
CA LEU A 296 -5.72 -21.42 -6.57
C LEU A 296 -4.67 -21.94 -5.57
N ALA A 297 -3.93 -21.03 -4.95
CA ALA A 297 -2.85 -21.33 -4.02
C ALA A 297 -3.32 -21.17 -2.56
N ASP A 298 -3.06 -22.16 -1.71
CA ASP A 298 -3.19 -22.08 -0.25
C ASP A 298 -1.93 -21.37 0.30
N TYR A 299 -2.14 -20.23 0.95
CA TYR A 299 -1.06 -19.35 1.42
C TYR A 299 -0.18 -19.98 2.49
N GLU A 300 -0.73 -20.87 3.32
CA GLU A 300 -0.03 -21.43 4.48
C GLU A 300 0.82 -22.67 4.13
N THR A 301 0.43 -23.38 3.07
CA THR A 301 0.96 -24.72 2.79
C THR A 301 1.77 -24.83 1.51
N ASP A 302 1.93 -23.72 0.77
CA ASP A 302 2.54 -23.68 -0.58
C ASP A 302 1.90 -24.70 -1.55
N THR A 303 0.67 -25.16 -1.25
CA THR A 303 -0.05 -26.08 -2.14
C THR A 303 -0.89 -25.28 -3.11
N GLN A 304 -0.85 -25.64 -4.40
CA GLN A 304 -1.64 -24.98 -5.43
C GLN A 304 -2.34 -25.97 -6.35
N GLN A 305 -3.56 -25.60 -6.76
CA GLN A 305 -4.26 -26.21 -7.89
C GLN A 305 -4.02 -25.33 -9.11
N SER A 306 -3.64 -25.92 -10.24
CA SER A 306 -3.26 -25.18 -11.46
C SER A 306 -4.15 -25.59 -12.63
N PHE A 307 -4.48 -24.62 -13.48
CA PHE A 307 -5.45 -24.76 -14.56
C PHE A 307 -4.97 -24.01 -15.81
N ASP A 308 -5.37 -24.49 -16.99
CA ASP A 308 -4.92 -23.90 -18.27
C ASP A 308 -5.78 -22.69 -18.68
N SER A 309 -6.89 -22.42 -17.98
CA SER A 309 -7.76 -21.28 -18.24
C SER A 309 -8.55 -20.83 -17.02
N ALA A 310 -9.06 -19.59 -17.07
CA ALA A 310 -9.98 -19.03 -16.08
C ALA A 310 -11.24 -19.89 -15.91
N ASP A 311 -11.82 -20.40 -17.01
CA ASP A 311 -13.00 -21.27 -16.97
C ASP A 311 -12.70 -22.56 -16.18
N GLU A 312 -11.57 -23.20 -16.45
CA GLU A 312 -11.15 -24.39 -15.70
C GLU A 312 -10.92 -24.10 -14.22
N LEU A 313 -10.27 -22.98 -13.88
CA LEU A 313 -10.10 -22.57 -12.48
C LEU A 313 -11.46 -22.40 -11.80
N LEU A 314 -12.39 -21.65 -12.40
CA LEU A 314 -13.69 -21.35 -11.81
C LEU A 314 -14.58 -22.60 -11.65
N GLU A 315 -14.50 -23.56 -12.58
CA GLU A 315 -15.31 -24.79 -12.56
C GLU A 315 -14.69 -25.93 -11.74
N GLN A 316 -13.36 -26.06 -11.75
CA GLN A 316 -12.66 -27.26 -11.25
C GLN A 316 -11.91 -27.05 -9.95
N SER A 317 -11.58 -25.81 -9.56
CA SER A 317 -10.93 -25.56 -8.27
C SER A 317 -11.81 -25.97 -7.10
N ARG A 318 -11.18 -26.47 -6.03
CA ARG A 318 -11.86 -26.97 -4.85
C ARG A 318 -11.26 -26.39 -3.57
N ILE A 319 -12.12 -25.97 -2.64
CA ILE A 319 -11.75 -25.68 -1.25
C ILE A 319 -12.56 -26.64 -0.37
N ASP A 320 -11.88 -27.40 0.49
CA ASP A 320 -12.49 -28.43 1.35
C ASP A 320 -13.41 -29.41 0.58
N GLY A 321 -12.96 -29.81 -0.62
CA GLY A 321 -13.67 -30.74 -1.49
C GLY A 321 -14.90 -30.18 -2.22
N LYS A 322 -15.28 -28.91 -2.03
CA LYS A 322 -16.37 -28.23 -2.76
C LYS A 322 -15.83 -27.29 -3.84
N SER A 323 -16.55 -27.13 -4.93
CA SER A 323 -16.23 -26.07 -5.91
C SER A 323 -16.34 -24.69 -5.28
N LEU A 324 -15.67 -23.69 -5.85
CA LEU A 324 -15.80 -22.30 -5.40
C LEU A 324 -17.27 -21.85 -5.41
N GLN A 325 -18.03 -22.22 -6.44
CA GLN A 325 -19.45 -21.89 -6.54
C GLN A 325 -20.30 -22.57 -5.46
N GLU A 326 -20.09 -23.86 -5.19
CA GLU A 326 -20.83 -24.60 -4.15
C GLU A 326 -20.46 -24.15 -2.73
N GLY A 327 -19.21 -23.73 -2.54
CA GLY A 327 -18.66 -23.28 -1.25
C GLY A 327 -18.87 -21.79 -0.98
N TRP A 328 -19.33 -21.01 -1.96
CA TRP A 328 -19.25 -19.54 -1.92
C TRP A 328 -19.87 -18.90 -0.69
N SER A 329 -20.97 -19.46 -0.17
CA SER A 329 -21.63 -18.94 1.04
C SER A 329 -20.77 -18.99 2.32
N HIS A 330 -19.62 -19.68 2.27
CA HIS A 330 -18.67 -19.79 3.38
C HIS A 330 -17.28 -19.24 3.03
N ILE A 331 -17.10 -18.74 1.80
CA ILE A 331 -15.86 -18.13 1.33
C ILE A 331 -16.04 -16.62 1.41
N LYS A 332 -15.07 -15.91 1.98
CA LYS A 332 -15.08 -14.45 2.09
C LYS A 332 -13.97 -13.85 1.24
N LYS A 333 -14.18 -12.67 0.65
CA LYS A 333 -13.07 -11.89 0.07
C LYS A 333 -12.12 -11.47 1.19
N ALA A 334 -10.83 -11.69 0.98
CA ALA A 334 -9.76 -11.23 1.86
C ALA A 334 -9.10 -9.97 1.24
N TYR A 335 -7.84 -9.70 1.60
CA TYR A 335 -7.03 -8.55 1.18
C TYR A 335 -7.22 -8.19 -0.29
#